data_AF-A0AA39D8B8-F1
#
_entry.id   AF-A0AA39D8B8-F1
#
_cell.length_a   1.000
_cell.length_b   1.000
_cell.length_c   1.000
_cell.angle_alpha   90.00
_cell.angle_beta   90.00
_cell.angle_gamma   90.00
#
_symmetry.space_group_name_H-M   'P 1'
#
loop_
_entity.id
_entity.type
_entity.pdbx_description
1 polymer ?
#
loop_
_entity_poly.entity_id
_entity_poly.type
_entity_poly.pdbx_seq_one_letter_code
_entity_poly.pdbx_strand_id
1 'polypeptide(L)'
;MFVQNVMAPLLGSQHIDAGIRVLVPREFLESVEKNVLCQRPAWRIEAAKVNTNCDHALLLSDHSVFPHSIVKGEPCISVEIKPKCGFLPFSRFIAEGNAIKKSVTRFRMHQILKLHQQEIAQISEYEPLDLFSGSKEKIHKAVKALFTTPQNNFRVFLNGSLIYGGLGGGTDSTSFMVGEAFEDVLKCVIQAEVGMRMESFLHLVSETVSKSGVLDRLLEVQKLDIFDIEGAIHAYYDIVSEPCTVCRDLGEDIASHRYTSLHSIPSDESLKIVRDYLIAATAKDCSLMISFAPRKDGDSASPYSNVYLASTDQSFDYKV
;
A
#
# COMPACT_ATOMS: atom_id res chain seq x y z
N MET A 1 18.27 -1.92 8.17
CA MET A 1 18.62 -3.35 8.00
C MET A 1 17.49 -4.18 7.40
N PHE A 2 16.29 -4.25 8.01
CA PHE A 2 15.19 -5.06 7.45
C PHE A 2 14.82 -4.71 6.00
N VAL A 3 14.60 -3.42 5.70
CA VAL A 3 14.28 -2.97 4.33
C VAL A 3 15.38 -3.36 3.34
N GLN A 4 16.64 -3.11 3.69
CA GLN A 4 17.80 -3.37 2.82
C GLN A 4 18.09 -4.86 2.60
N ASN A 5 18.00 -5.69 3.64
CA ASN A 5 18.47 -7.07 3.61
C ASN A 5 17.34 -8.09 3.37
N VAL A 6 16.08 -7.69 3.55
CA VAL A 6 14.91 -8.57 3.39
C VAL A 6 14.00 -8.06 2.28
N MET A 7 13.51 -6.83 2.37
CA MET A 7 12.51 -6.33 1.41
C MET A 7 13.11 -5.99 0.03
N ALA A 8 14.29 -5.35 -0.02
CA ALA A 8 14.92 -4.96 -1.28
C ALA A 8 15.28 -6.16 -2.18
N PRO A 9 15.83 -7.28 -1.67
CA PRO A 9 16.02 -8.48 -2.49
C PRO A 9 14.72 -9.08 -3.05
N LEU A 10 13.62 -8.95 -2.32
CA LEU A 10 12.32 -9.51 -2.70
C LEU A 10 11.55 -8.63 -3.70
N LEU A 11 11.59 -7.31 -3.52
CA LEU A 11 10.82 -6.36 -4.34
C LEU A 11 11.66 -5.76 -5.49
N GLY A 12 12.99 -5.77 -5.38
CA GLY A 12 13.93 -5.11 -6.28
C GLY A 12 14.45 -3.81 -5.68
N SER A 13 15.77 -3.69 -5.61
CA SER A 13 16.44 -2.53 -4.99
C SER A 13 16.16 -1.22 -5.71
N GLN A 14 15.72 -1.24 -6.98
CA GLN A 14 15.38 -0.05 -7.73
C GLN A 14 14.07 0.63 -7.30
N HIS A 15 13.22 -0.08 -6.55
CA HIS A 15 11.91 0.41 -6.08
C HIS A 15 11.89 0.65 -4.56
N ILE A 16 13.03 0.52 -3.89
CA ILE A 16 13.11 0.54 -2.43
C ILE A 16 14.17 1.54 -1.99
N ASP A 17 13.74 2.60 -1.31
CA ASP A 17 14.62 3.48 -0.55
C ASP A 17 14.66 3.00 0.92
N ALA A 18 15.82 2.51 1.36
CA ALA A 18 16.01 2.10 2.75
C ALA A 18 16.19 3.29 3.72
N GLY A 19 16.38 4.50 3.17
CA GLY A 19 16.66 5.71 3.92
C GLY A 19 18.05 5.74 4.53
N ILE A 20 18.42 6.91 5.02
CA ILE A 20 19.66 7.16 5.76
C ILE A 20 19.28 7.50 7.20
N ARG A 21 19.91 6.81 8.15
CA ARG A 21 19.75 7.09 9.57
C ARG A 21 20.51 8.37 9.92
N VAL A 22 19.83 9.36 10.48
CA VAL A 22 20.39 10.64 10.89
C VAL A 22 20.24 10.84 12.39
N LEU A 23 21.26 11.40 13.04
CA LEU A 23 21.20 11.79 14.44
C LEU A 23 20.28 12.99 14.62
N VAL A 24 19.39 12.94 15.60
CA VAL A 24 18.48 14.04 15.94
C VAL A 24 18.47 14.26 17.46
N PRO A 25 18.61 15.52 17.93
CA PRO A 25 18.53 15.82 19.35
C PRO A 25 17.08 15.74 19.83
N ARG A 26 16.90 15.52 21.14
CA ARG A 26 15.57 15.42 21.76
C ARG A 26 14.75 16.69 21.53
N GLU A 27 15.37 17.86 21.63
CA GLU A 27 14.74 19.17 21.45
C GLU A 27 14.19 19.34 20.01
N PHE A 28 14.84 18.71 19.02
CA PHE A 28 14.34 18.67 17.65
C PHE A 28 13.04 17.84 17.58
N LEU A 29 13.02 16.64 18.17
CA LEU A 29 11.83 15.78 18.18
C LEU A 29 10.65 16.41 18.93
N GLU A 30 10.92 17.08 20.06
CA GLU A 30 9.91 17.84 20.81
C GLU A 30 9.33 18.99 19.97
N SER A 31 10.19 19.69 19.22
CA SER A 31 9.76 20.74 18.31
C SER A 31 8.94 20.20 17.14
N VAL A 32 9.34 19.06 16.57
CA VAL A 32 8.58 18.38 15.50
C VAL A 32 7.18 18.01 15.99
N GLU A 33 7.06 17.33 17.14
CA GLU A 33 5.74 16.96 17.71
C GLU A 33 4.85 18.19 17.81
N LYS A 34 5.35 19.27 18.43
CA LYS A 34 4.60 20.52 18.60
C LYS A 34 4.17 21.14 17.27
N ASN A 35 5.05 21.16 16.27
CA ASN A 35 4.80 21.82 14.99
C ASN A 35 3.76 21.10 14.12
N VAL A 36 3.61 19.78 14.27
CA VAL A 36 2.67 18.99 13.46
C VAL A 36 1.32 18.77 14.15
N LEU A 37 1.15 19.15 15.42
CA LEU A 37 -0.08 18.91 16.19
C LEU A 37 -1.34 19.40 15.47
N CYS A 38 -1.33 20.64 14.96
CA CYS A 38 -2.50 21.22 14.30
C CYS A 38 -2.80 20.61 12.91
N GLN A 39 -1.88 19.83 12.35
CA GLN A 39 -2.02 19.19 11.05
C GLN A 39 -2.49 17.72 11.17
N ARG A 40 -2.40 17.14 12.38
CA ARG A 40 -2.76 15.73 12.60
C ARG A 40 -4.26 15.57 12.87
N PRO A 41 -4.91 14.52 12.33
CA PRO A 41 -6.26 14.17 12.75
C PRO A 41 -6.35 13.91 14.25
N ALA A 42 -7.45 14.31 14.90
CA ALA A 42 -7.61 14.22 16.36
C ALA A 42 -7.32 12.82 16.92
N TRP A 43 -7.94 11.79 16.33
CA TRP A 43 -7.73 10.39 16.74
C TRP A 43 -6.28 9.91 16.59
N ARG A 44 -5.49 10.48 15.66
CA ARG A 44 -4.06 10.19 15.52
C ARG A 44 -3.24 10.80 16.64
N ILE A 45 -3.65 11.96 17.17
CA ILE A 45 -3.01 12.62 18.31
C ILE A 45 -3.25 11.81 19.58
N GLU A 46 -4.46 11.28 19.73
CA GLU A 46 -4.84 10.41 20.85
C GLU A 46 -4.12 9.06 20.82
N ALA A 47 -3.97 8.46 19.63
CA ALA A 47 -3.40 7.14 19.48
C ALA A 47 -1.88 7.07 19.74
N ALA A 48 -1.12 8.11 19.39
CA ALA A 48 0.35 8.08 19.50
C ALA A 48 0.99 9.48 19.45
N LYS A 49 2.25 9.57 19.88
CA LYS A 49 3.09 10.78 19.80
C LYS A 49 4.44 10.44 19.19
N VAL A 50 5.17 11.44 18.70
CA VAL A 50 6.59 11.27 18.37
C VAL A 50 7.33 10.77 19.62
N ASN A 51 8.10 9.69 19.47
CA ASN A 51 8.91 9.15 20.56
C ASN A 51 10.18 9.97 20.74
N THR A 52 10.16 10.91 21.70
CA THR A 52 11.27 11.82 22.00
C THR A 52 12.44 11.16 22.73
N ASN A 53 12.33 9.86 23.07
CA ASN A 53 13.44 9.08 23.63
C ASN A 53 14.36 8.49 22.55
N CYS A 54 13.98 8.59 21.26
CA CYS A 54 14.85 8.22 20.15
C CYS A 54 15.88 9.33 19.90
N ASP A 55 17.07 8.92 19.45
CA ASP A 55 18.19 9.81 19.09
C ASP A 55 18.46 9.81 17.57
N HIS A 56 17.63 9.11 16.80
CA HIS A 56 17.75 9.01 15.35
C HIS A 56 16.40 9.10 14.63
N ALA A 57 16.45 9.61 13.40
CA ALA A 57 15.36 9.58 12.44
C ALA A 57 15.83 8.90 11.13
N LEU A 58 14.88 8.56 10.25
CA LEU A 58 15.17 8.13 8.89
C LEU A 58 14.92 9.29 7.93
N LEU A 59 15.94 9.64 7.16
CA LEU A 59 15.84 10.56 6.03
C LEU A 59 15.64 9.74 4.75
N LEU A 60 14.54 9.97 4.04
CA LEU A 60 14.22 9.31 2.78
C LEU A 60 14.09 10.34 1.66
N SER A 61 14.23 9.87 0.43
CA SER A 61 13.89 10.65 -0.76
C SER A 61 12.40 10.99 -0.74
N ASP A 62 12.06 12.21 -1.15
CA ASP A 62 10.66 12.56 -1.35
C ASP A 62 10.15 11.94 -2.66
N HIS A 63 9.33 10.89 -2.53
CA HIS A 63 8.72 10.19 -3.66
C HIS A 63 7.45 10.87 -4.18
N SER A 64 7.05 12.01 -3.61
CA SER A 64 5.98 12.84 -4.15
C SER A 64 6.45 13.86 -5.20
N VAL A 65 7.77 13.95 -5.40
CA VAL A 65 8.42 14.86 -6.36
C VAL A 65 9.35 14.11 -7.32
N PHE A 66 9.48 14.64 -8.55
CA PHE A 66 10.44 14.17 -9.53
C PHE A 66 11.69 15.06 -9.51
N PRO A 67 12.92 14.52 -9.38
CA PRO A 67 14.12 15.34 -9.23
C PRO A 67 14.35 16.37 -10.35
N HIS A 68 14.08 15.98 -11.61
CA HIS A 68 14.28 16.85 -12.77
C HIS A 68 13.20 17.94 -12.88
N SER A 69 11.98 17.64 -12.44
CA SER A 69 10.86 18.58 -12.43
C SER A 69 11.13 19.79 -11.53
N ILE A 70 11.78 19.58 -10.38
CA ILE A 70 12.18 20.66 -9.46
C ILE A 70 13.14 21.64 -10.16
N VAL A 71 14.14 21.11 -10.88
CA VAL A 71 15.17 21.92 -11.54
C VAL A 71 14.60 22.69 -12.74
N LYS A 72 13.71 22.06 -13.52
CA LYS A 72 13.11 22.65 -14.72
C LYS A 72 11.86 23.50 -14.44
N GLY A 73 11.34 23.48 -13.21
CA GLY A 73 10.05 24.12 -12.87
C GLY A 73 8.85 23.45 -13.57
N GLU A 74 8.97 22.17 -13.88
CA GLU A 74 7.93 21.39 -14.56
C GLU A 74 7.00 20.73 -13.53
N PRO A 75 5.72 20.50 -13.86
CA PRO A 75 4.79 19.91 -12.92
C PRO A 75 5.12 18.42 -12.72
N CYS A 76 5.08 17.98 -11.46
CA CYS A 76 5.19 16.59 -11.06
C CYS A 76 3.91 16.17 -10.34
N ILE A 77 3.24 15.14 -10.85
CA ILE A 77 2.10 14.52 -10.16
C ILE A 77 2.52 13.16 -9.63
N SER A 78 2.15 12.85 -8.40
CA SER A 78 2.46 11.57 -7.77
C SER A 78 1.21 10.95 -7.16
N VAL A 79 1.15 9.62 -7.17
CA VAL A 79 0.05 8.85 -6.63
C VAL A 79 0.56 7.89 -5.58
N GLU A 80 -0.06 7.89 -4.40
CA GLU A 80 0.16 6.85 -3.39
C GLU A 80 -1.00 5.85 -3.45
N ILE A 81 -0.67 4.56 -3.61
CA ILE A 81 -1.64 3.45 -3.58
C ILE A 81 -1.28 2.53 -2.42
N LYS A 82 -2.23 2.24 -1.54
CA LYS A 82 -2.13 1.16 -0.55
C LYS A 82 -2.91 -0.05 -1.06
N PRO A 83 -2.26 -1.02 -1.73
CA PRO A 83 -2.94 -2.02 -2.54
C PRO A 83 -3.63 -3.11 -1.71
N LYS A 84 -3.21 -3.31 -0.46
CA LYS A 84 -3.70 -4.38 0.44
C LYS A 84 -3.36 -5.78 -0.11
N CYS A 85 -3.99 -6.82 0.43
CA CYS A 85 -3.74 -8.21 0.06
C CYS A 85 -4.41 -8.57 -1.27
N GLY A 86 -3.60 -8.94 -2.28
CA GLY A 86 -4.00 -9.22 -3.66
C GLY A 86 -4.36 -10.66 -3.97
N PHE A 87 -4.51 -11.53 -2.96
CA PHE A 87 -4.89 -12.92 -3.15
C PHE A 87 -5.88 -13.41 -2.08
N LEU A 88 -6.60 -14.48 -2.40
CA LEU A 88 -7.42 -15.24 -1.46
C LEU A 88 -6.57 -16.35 -0.82
N PRO A 89 -6.64 -16.55 0.50
CA PRO A 89 -5.89 -17.60 1.15
C PRO A 89 -6.37 -18.98 0.69
N PHE A 90 -5.41 -19.86 0.41
CA PHE A 90 -5.65 -21.25 -0.01
C PHE A 90 -5.31 -22.26 1.09
N SER A 91 -5.02 -21.76 2.31
CA SER A 91 -4.60 -22.59 3.43
C SER A 91 -5.62 -23.68 3.77
N ARG A 92 -5.10 -24.89 3.99
CA ARG A 92 -5.86 -26.03 4.52
C ARG A 92 -6.23 -25.89 6.00
N PHE A 93 -5.60 -24.94 6.69
CA PHE A 93 -5.76 -24.71 8.13
C PHE A 93 -6.90 -23.76 8.47
N ILE A 94 -7.52 -23.12 7.47
CA ILE A 94 -8.73 -22.32 7.68
C ILE A 94 -9.86 -23.22 8.19
N ALA A 95 -10.46 -22.86 9.33
CA ALA A 95 -11.60 -23.56 9.93
C ALA A 95 -12.79 -23.64 8.96
N GLU A 96 -13.59 -24.70 9.05
CA GLU A 96 -14.78 -24.85 8.18
C GLU A 96 -15.79 -23.72 8.41
N GLY A 97 -15.99 -23.30 9.66
CA GLY A 97 -16.81 -22.13 9.99
C GLY A 97 -16.29 -20.80 9.40
N ASN A 98 -15.01 -20.76 8.99
CA ASN A 98 -14.36 -19.60 8.39
C ASN A 98 -14.16 -19.76 6.87
N ALA A 99 -14.82 -20.72 6.22
CA ALA A 99 -14.64 -21.03 4.79
C ALA A 99 -14.84 -19.83 3.86
N ILE A 100 -15.64 -18.83 4.27
CA ILE A 100 -15.85 -17.57 3.54
C ILE A 100 -14.52 -16.86 3.19
N LYS A 101 -13.47 -17.04 4.00
CA LYS A 101 -12.14 -16.47 3.75
C LYS A 101 -11.53 -16.94 2.42
N LYS A 102 -11.96 -18.09 1.90
CA LYS A 102 -11.46 -18.65 0.63
C LYS A 102 -12.15 -18.08 -0.60
N SER A 103 -13.25 -17.34 -0.44
CA SER A 103 -14.04 -16.77 -1.55
C SER A 103 -14.25 -15.27 -1.46
N VAL A 104 -14.05 -14.65 -0.28
CA VAL A 104 -14.20 -13.21 -0.06
C VAL A 104 -12.88 -12.64 0.46
N THR A 105 -12.44 -11.52 -0.12
CA THR A 105 -11.16 -10.93 0.26
C THR A 105 -11.15 -10.40 1.69
N ARG A 106 -9.96 -10.44 2.31
CA ARG A 106 -9.74 -9.84 3.63
C ARG A 106 -10.11 -8.36 3.64
N PHE A 107 -9.86 -7.64 2.54
CA PHE A 107 -10.24 -6.23 2.38
C PHE A 107 -11.75 -6.06 2.45
N ARG A 108 -12.51 -6.81 1.65
CA ARG A 108 -13.98 -6.74 1.65
C ARG A 108 -14.60 -7.09 3.00
N MET A 109 -14.14 -8.17 3.63
CA MET A 109 -14.59 -8.52 4.99
C MET A 109 -14.26 -7.40 5.99
N HIS A 110 -13.08 -6.75 5.87
CA HIS A 110 -12.72 -5.64 6.74
C HIS A 110 -13.62 -4.42 6.54
N GLN A 111 -14.00 -4.11 5.30
CA GLN A 111 -14.88 -2.97 5.01
C GLN A 111 -16.21 -3.09 5.74
N ILE A 112 -16.79 -4.31 5.83
CA ILE A 112 -18.02 -4.54 6.59
C ILE A 112 -17.83 -4.23 8.07
N LEU A 113 -16.73 -4.72 8.67
CA LEU A 113 -16.40 -4.45 10.07
C LEU A 113 -16.21 -2.95 10.33
N LYS A 114 -15.45 -2.27 9.45
CA LYS A 114 -15.21 -0.84 9.55
C LYS A 114 -16.47 0.00 9.44
N LEU A 115 -17.39 -0.38 8.54
CA LEU A 115 -18.68 0.29 8.41
C LEU A 115 -19.50 0.10 9.70
N HIS A 116 -19.55 -1.11 10.23
CA HIS A 116 -20.24 -1.41 11.49
C HIS A 116 -19.66 -0.62 12.67
N GLN A 117 -18.33 -0.46 12.70
CA GLN A 117 -17.60 0.32 13.72
C GLN A 117 -17.62 1.83 13.44
N GLN A 118 -18.29 2.29 12.37
CA GLN A 118 -18.35 3.69 11.96
C GLN A 118 -16.97 4.32 11.67
N GLU A 119 -15.97 3.51 11.31
CA GLU A 119 -14.65 3.98 10.90
C GLU A 119 -14.64 4.53 9.45
N ILE A 120 -15.66 4.18 8.66
CA ILE A 120 -15.85 4.60 7.27
C ILE A 120 -17.33 4.93 7.04
N ALA A 121 -17.62 5.92 6.20
CA ALA A 121 -19.01 6.30 5.86
C ALA A 121 -19.68 5.29 4.91
N GLN A 122 -18.90 4.64 4.06
CA GLN A 122 -19.38 3.68 3.07
C GLN A 122 -18.33 2.61 2.77
N ILE A 123 -18.78 1.46 2.29
CA ILE A 123 -17.89 0.41 1.80
C ILE A 123 -17.22 0.88 0.51
N SER A 124 -15.91 0.70 0.42
CA SER A 124 -15.14 1.00 -0.78
C SER A 124 -15.56 0.12 -1.97
N GLU A 125 -15.55 0.72 -3.15
CA GLU A 125 -15.73 0.04 -4.43
C GLU A 125 -14.47 -0.74 -4.86
N TYR A 126 -13.32 -0.42 -4.24
CA TYR A 126 -12.03 -1.02 -4.56
C TYR A 126 -11.98 -2.50 -4.21
N GLU A 127 -11.47 -3.31 -5.14
CA GLU A 127 -11.19 -4.74 -4.94
C GLU A 127 -9.72 -5.03 -5.26
N PRO A 128 -8.90 -5.41 -4.25
CA PRO A 128 -7.50 -5.77 -4.48
C PRO A 128 -7.28 -6.82 -5.57
N LEU A 129 -8.17 -7.83 -5.71
CA LEU A 129 -8.00 -8.84 -6.76
C LEU A 129 -8.03 -8.26 -8.17
N ASP A 130 -8.77 -7.16 -8.39
CA ASP A 130 -8.80 -6.49 -9.70
C ASP A 130 -7.47 -5.78 -9.98
N LEU A 131 -6.86 -5.14 -8.97
CA LEU A 131 -5.56 -4.46 -9.10
C LEU A 131 -4.40 -5.44 -9.33
N PHE A 132 -4.44 -6.62 -8.69
CA PHE A 132 -3.42 -7.66 -8.83
C PHE A 132 -3.74 -8.69 -9.93
N SER A 133 -4.73 -8.42 -10.79
CA SER A 133 -5.24 -9.40 -11.75
C SER A 133 -4.35 -9.65 -12.98
N GLY A 134 -3.42 -8.74 -13.26
CA GLY A 134 -2.68 -8.70 -14.53
C GLY A 134 -3.52 -8.28 -15.76
N SER A 135 -4.83 -8.07 -15.62
CA SER A 135 -5.71 -7.57 -16.69
C SER A 135 -5.76 -6.06 -16.65
N LYS A 136 -5.46 -5.40 -17.78
CA LYS A 136 -5.49 -3.94 -17.90
C LYS A 136 -6.86 -3.37 -17.56
N GLU A 137 -7.92 -4.03 -18.01
CA GLU A 137 -9.31 -3.62 -17.78
C GLU A 137 -9.66 -3.66 -16.29
N LYS A 138 -9.28 -4.73 -15.59
CA LYS A 138 -9.50 -4.88 -14.16
C LYS A 138 -8.63 -3.92 -13.34
N ILE A 139 -7.36 -3.73 -13.72
CA ILE A 139 -6.48 -2.74 -13.09
C ILE A 139 -7.11 -1.34 -13.21
N HIS A 140 -7.59 -0.98 -14.39
CA HIS A 140 -8.23 0.32 -14.60
C HIS A 140 -9.51 0.47 -13.77
N LYS A 141 -10.35 -0.56 -13.71
CA LYS A 141 -11.51 -0.60 -12.81
C LYS A 141 -11.10 -0.39 -11.35
N ALA A 142 -10.02 -1.03 -10.89
CA ALA A 142 -9.53 -0.90 -9.53
C ALA A 142 -9.01 0.52 -9.24
N VAL A 143 -8.27 1.13 -10.17
CA VAL A 143 -7.79 2.52 -10.08
C VAL A 143 -8.97 3.50 -10.04
N LYS A 144 -10.00 3.29 -10.86
CA LYS A 144 -11.22 4.10 -10.84
C LYS A 144 -11.95 3.98 -9.50
N ALA A 145 -12.07 2.76 -8.97
CA ALA A 145 -12.70 2.52 -7.67
C ALA A 145 -11.91 3.12 -6.49
N LEU A 146 -10.57 3.08 -6.56
CA LEU A 146 -9.67 3.79 -5.64
C LEU A 146 -9.87 5.30 -5.72
N PHE A 147 -10.07 5.84 -6.92
CA PHE A 147 -10.40 7.25 -7.08
C PHE A 147 -11.76 7.56 -6.44
N THR A 148 -12.83 6.83 -6.77
CA THR A 148 -14.20 7.07 -6.26
C THR A 148 -14.32 6.95 -4.73
N THR A 149 -13.62 5.97 -4.14
CA THR A 149 -13.67 5.69 -2.70
C THR A 149 -12.26 5.58 -2.11
N PRO A 150 -11.53 6.70 -2.01
CA PRO A 150 -10.09 6.71 -1.72
C PRO A 150 -9.74 6.17 -0.34
N GLN A 151 -10.58 6.42 0.67
CA GLN A 151 -10.31 6.03 2.05
C GLN A 151 -8.86 6.34 2.44
N ASN A 152 -8.11 5.37 2.97
CA ASN A 152 -6.67 5.49 3.20
C ASN A 152 -5.84 4.71 2.17
N ASN A 153 -6.45 4.40 1.02
CA ASN A 153 -5.91 3.57 -0.03
C ASN A 153 -5.39 4.35 -1.24
N PHE A 154 -5.82 5.61 -1.42
CA PHE A 154 -5.45 6.42 -2.58
C PHE A 154 -5.22 7.88 -2.19
N ARG A 155 -4.08 8.44 -2.62
CA ARG A 155 -3.77 9.87 -2.51
C ARG A 155 -3.09 10.37 -3.77
N VAL A 156 -3.27 11.65 -4.09
CA VAL A 156 -2.57 12.30 -5.19
C VAL A 156 -1.90 13.58 -4.71
N PHE A 157 -0.67 13.80 -5.17
CA PHE A 157 0.18 14.92 -4.84
C PHE A 157 0.56 15.67 -6.11
N LEU A 158 0.60 17.00 -6.06
CA LEU A 158 1.16 17.85 -7.09
C LEU A 158 2.34 18.62 -6.48
N ASN A 159 3.54 18.44 -7.03
CA ASN A 159 4.78 19.05 -6.56
C ASN A 159 4.97 18.86 -5.04
N GLY A 160 4.67 17.65 -4.56
CA GLY A 160 4.71 17.26 -3.15
C GLY A 160 3.61 17.79 -2.23
N SER A 161 2.68 18.58 -2.75
CA SER A 161 1.49 19.02 -2.01
C SER A 161 0.33 18.07 -2.26
N LEU A 162 -0.33 17.61 -1.19
CA LEU A 162 -1.51 16.76 -1.29
C LEU A 162 -2.67 17.53 -1.96
N ILE A 163 -3.18 17.02 -3.07
CA ILE A 163 -4.31 17.60 -3.82
C ILE A 163 -5.56 16.72 -3.80
N TYR A 164 -5.42 15.44 -3.44
CA TYR A 164 -6.54 14.50 -3.39
C TYR A 164 -6.32 13.40 -2.33
N GLY A 165 -7.38 13.05 -1.61
CA GLY A 165 -7.35 12.07 -0.52
C GLY A 165 -7.10 12.68 0.87
N GLY A 166 -7.02 11.83 1.91
CA GLY A 166 -6.99 12.27 3.31
C GLY A 166 -5.60 12.42 3.91
N LEU A 167 -5.35 13.56 4.57
CA LEU A 167 -4.12 13.79 5.33
C LEU A 167 -4.16 13.01 6.65
N GLY A 168 -3.35 11.95 6.77
CA GLY A 168 -3.22 11.15 8.00
C GLY A 168 -4.44 10.29 8.39
N GLY A 169 -5.56 10.41 7.66
CA GLY A 169 -6.82 9.68 7.85
C GLY A 169 -7.35 9.07 6.56
N GLY A 170 -8.53 8.45 6.64
CA GLY A 170 -9.30 8.08 5.45
C GLY A 170 -10.12 9.27 4.95
N THR A 171 -10.35 9.35 3.64
CA THR A 171 -11.36 10.24 3.05
C THR A 171 -12.58 9.47 2.60
N ASP A 172 -13.74 10.09 2.73
CA ASP A 172 -14.99 9.57 2.18
C ASP A 172 -14.99 9.57 0.65
N SER A 173 -16.14 9.25 0.05
CA SER A 173 -16.31 9.22 -1.40
C SER A 173 -16.05 10.57 -2.07
N THR A 174 -15.61 10.53 -3.33
CA THR A 174 -15.40 11.72 -4.13
C THR A 174 -16.71 12.45 -4.34
N SER A 175 -16.84 13.63 -3.75
CA SER A 175 -17.96 14.52 -4.07
C SER A 175 -17.73 15.18 -5.43
N PHE A 176 -18.83 15.61 -6.07
CA PHE A 176 -18.78 16.32 -7.35
C PHE A 176 -17.82 17.53 -7.32
N MET A 177 -17.86 18.34 -6.26
CA MET A 177 -16.99 19.52 -6.11
C MET A 177 -15.51 19.15 -6.00
N VAL A 178 -15.18 18.04 -5.33
CA VAL A 178 -13.80 17.55 -5.23
C VAL A 178 -13.34 17.05 -6.61
N GLY A 179 -14.23 16.40 -7.36
CA GLY A 179 -13.96 15.97 -8.73
C GLY A 179 -13.65 17.14 -9.67
N GLU A 180 -14.47 18.20 -9.65
CA GLU A 180 -14.25 19.40 -10.49
C GLU A 180 -12.95 20.11 -10.13
N ALA A 181 -12.68 20.33 -8.84
CA ALA A 181 -11.42 20.95 -8.40
C ALA A 181 -10.20 20.12 -8.83
N PHE A 182 -10.29 18.79 -8.75
CA PHE A 182 -9.21 17.90 -9.20
C PHE A 182 -9.01 17.95 -10.73
N GLU A 183 -10.09 17.95 -11.51
CA GLU A 183 -10.07 18.10 -12.97
C GLU A 183 -9.37 19.39 -13.43
N ASP A 184 -9.58 20.49 -12.70
CA ASP A 184 -8.93 21.77 -12.98
C ASP A 184 -7.44 21.74 -12.65
N VAL A 185 -7.05 21.12 -11.53
CA VAL A 185 -5.64 20.96 -11.15
C VAL A 185 -4.87 20.13 -12.18
N LEU A 186 -5.50 19.10 -12.77
CA LEU A 186 -4.88 18.25 -13.80
C LEU A 186 -4.52 18.99 -15.09
N LYS A 187 -5.06 20.20 -15.34
CA LYS A 187 -4.76 21.00 -16.54
C LYS A 187 -3.26 21.24 -16.75
N CYS A 188 -2.49 21.35 -15.67
CA CYS A 188 -1.05 21.57 -15.78
C CYS A 188 -0.26 20.33 -16.20
N VAL A 189 -0.86 19.13 -16.14
CA VAL A 189 -0.19 17.85 -16.40
C VAL A 189 -0.75 17.16 -17.65
N ILE A 190 -2.07 17.12 -17.79
CA ILE A 190 -2.78 16.38 -18.83
C ILE A 190 -3.34 17.37 -19.86
N GLN A 191 -2.85 17.27 -21.09
CA GLN A 191 -3.24 18.10 -22.23
C GLN A 191 -4.52 17.51 -22.89
N ALA A 192 -5.63 17.53 -22.15
CA ALA A 192 -6.93 17.13 -22.64
C ALA A 192 -8.00 18.23 -22.42
N GLU A 193 -9.09 18.12 -23.18
CA GLU A 193 -10.29 18.94 -22.99
C GLU A 193 -10.84 18.82 -21.56
N VAL A 194 -11.58 19.84 -21.13
CA VAL A 194 -12.24 19.84 -19.81
C VAL A 194 -13.22 18.67 -19.74
N GLY A 195 -13.14 17.88 -18.67
CA GLY A 195 -13.94 16.68 -18.45
C GLY A 195 -13.25 15.38 -18.90
N MET A 196 -12.12 15.48 -19.61
CA MET A 196 -11.37 14.31 -20.12
C MET A 196 -10.03 14.09 -19.38
N ARG A 197 -9.58 15.05 -18.56
CA ARG A 197 -8.25 14.96 -17.92
C ARG A 197 -8.22 13.91 -16.83
N MET A 198 -9.27 13.81 -16.03
CA MET A 198 -9.41 12.81 -14.97
C MET A 198 -9.34 11.39 -15.53
N GLU A 199 -10.16 11.05 -16.53
CA GLU A 199 -10.15 9.70 -17.10
C GLU A 199 -8.78 9.38 -17.75
N SER A 200 -8.18 10.36 -18.44
CA SER A 200 -6.82 10.23 -18.99
C SER A 200 -5.76 10.01 -17.90
N PHE A 201 -5.86 10.71 -16.76
CA PHE A 201 -4.99 10.51 -15.61
C PHE A 201 -5.17 9.12 -14.98
N LEU A 202 -6.42 8.64 -14.82
CA LEU A 202 -6.67 7.29 -14.31
C LEU A 202 -6.11 6.23 -15.25
N HIS A 203 -6.21 6.43 -16.57
CA HIS A 203 -5.55 5.58 -17.57
C HIS A 203 -4.03 5.62 -17.44
N LEU A 204 -3.42 6.80 -17.27
CA LEU A 204 -1.97 6.94 -17.05
C LEU A 204 -1.50 6.10 -15.85
N VAL A 205 -2.20 6.19 -14.72
CA VAL A 205 -1.90 5.39 -13.52
C VAL A 205 -2.05 3.90 -13.81
N SER A 206 -3.14 3.51 -14.48
CA SER A 206 -3.45 2.10 -14.79
C SER A 206 -2.41 1.45 -15.71
N GLU A 207 -2.03 2.14 -16.79
CA GLU A 207 -1.00 1.68 -17.72
C GLU A 207 0.37 1.59 -17.04
N THR A 208 0.68 2.51 -16.14
CA THR A 208 1.96 2.51 -15.41
C THR A 208 2.03 1.37 -14.40
N VAL A 209 0.96 1.13 -13.65
CA VAL A 209 0.85 -0.03 -12.75
C VAL A 209 1.06 -1.32 -13.55
N SER A 210 0.37 -1.48 -14.68
CA SER A 210 0.50 -2.65 -15.54
C SER A 210 1.90 -2.80 -16.14
N LYS A 211 2.51 -1.72 -16.64
CA LYS A 211 3.83 -1.74 -17.29
C LYS A 211 4.99 -1.95 -16.32
N SER A 212 4.87 -1.47 -15.08
CA SER A 212 5.95 -1.52 -14.10
C SER A 212 6.26 -2.94 -13.59
N GLY A 213 5.28 -3.84 -13.58
CA GLY A 213 5.41 -5.20 -13.01
C GLY A 213 5.66 -5.24 -11.49
N VAL A 214 5.60 -4.09 -10.80
CA VAL A 214 5.89 -3.98 -9.37
C VAL A 214 4.90 -4.79 -8.51
N LEU A 215 3.64 -4.84 -8.94
CA LEU A 215 2.58 -5.53 -8.22
C LEU A 215 2.72 -7.04 -8.31
N ASP A 216 3.29 -7.57 -9.38
CA ASP A 216 3.55 -9.02 -9.52
C ASP A 216 4.55 -9.48 -8.46
N ARG A 217 5.67 -8.74 -8.32
CA ARG A 217 6.65 -9.01 -7.26
C ARG A 217 6.04 -8.86 -5.87
N LEU A 218 5.29 -7.78 -5.65
CA LEU A 218 4.65 -7.55 -4.38
C LEU A 218 3.69 -8.68 -4.01
N LEU A 219 2.91 -9.17 -4.98
CA LEU A 219 1.98 -10.28 -4.81
C LEU A 219 2.71 -11.57 -4.41
N GLU A 220 3.84 -11.89 -5.03
CA GLU A 220 4.64 -13.06 -4.67
C GLU A 220 5.17 -12.97 -3.23
N VAL A 221 5.55 -11.76 -2.77
CA VAL A 221 5.92 -11.55 -1.36
C VAL A 221 4.72 -11.69 -0.43
N GLN A 222 3.53 -11.22 -0.82
CA GLN A 222 2.31 -11.41 -0.03
C GLN A 222 1.93 -12.89 0.12
N LYS A 223 2.18 -13.70 -0.92
CA LYS A 223 1.91 -15.15 -0.94
C LYS A 223 2.88 -15.98 -0.10
N LEU A 224 3.92 -15.37 0.48
CA LEU A 224 4.73 -16.01 1.53
C LEU A 224 3.86 -16.42 2.75
N ASP A 225 2.71 -15.78 2.93
CA ASP A 225 1.65 -16.27 3.83
C ASP A 225 0.90 -17.46 3.20
N ILE A 226 1.53 -18.63 3.28
CA ILE A 226 1.01 -19.90 2.78
C ILE A 226 -0.06 -20.48 3.74
N PHE A 227 0.10 -20.22 5.03
CA PHE A 227 -0.64 -20.92 6.09
C PHE A 227 -1.89 -20.17 6.53
N ASP A 228 -2.08 -18.93 6.10
CA ASP A 228 -3.01 -17.99 6.71
C ASP A 228 -2.68 -17.79 8.22
N ILE A 229 -3.23 -16.75 8.85
CA ILE A 229 -3.05 -16.58 10.29
C ILE A 229 -3.59 -17.77 11.10
N GLU A 230 -4.64 -18.44 10.63
CA GLU A 230 -5.20 -19.63 11.28
C GLU A 230 -4.23 -20.83 11.29
N GLY A 231 -3.25 -20.88 10.40
CA GLY A 231 -2.17 -21.87 10.46
C GLY A 231 -0.90 -21.32 11.14
N ALA A 232 -0.46 -20.11 10.76
CA ALA A 232 0.79 -19.53 11.24
C ALA A 232 0.83 -19.30 12.75
N ILE A 233 -0.34 -19.09 13.39
CA ILE A 233 -0.44 -18.89 14.84
C ILE A 233 0.03 -20.11 15.64
N HIS A 234 -0.09 -21.32 15.10
CA HIS A 234 0.38 -22.55 15.76
C HIS A 234 1.90 -22.59 15.84
N ALA A 235 2.57 -22.31 14.71
CA ALA A 235 4.03 -22.20 14.64
C ALA A 235 4.56 -21.07 15.54
N TYR A 236 3.80 -19.98 15.70
CA TYR A 236 4.15 -18.91 16.64
C TYR A 236 4.24 -19.42 18.09
N TYR A 237 3.24 -20.17 18.56
CA TYR A 237 3.24 -20.74 19.91
C TYR A 237 4.44 -21.67 20.15
N ASP A 238 4.81 -22.47 19.15
CA ASP A 238 5.98 -23.35 19.23
C ASP A 238 7.28 -22.54 19.36
N ILE A 239 7.44 -21.45 18.60
CA ILE A 239 8.63 -20.58 18.67
C ILE A 239 8.77 -19.90 20.03
N VAL A 240 7.66 -19.39 20.58
CA VAL A 240 7.69 -18.71 21.88
C VAL A 240 7.71 -19.70 23.06
N SER A 241 7.66 -21.01 22.78
CA SER A 241 7.65 -22.07 23.79
C SER A 241 6.48 -21.94 24.77
N GLU A 242 5.32 -21.47 24.29
CA GLU A 242 4.10 -21.32 25.08
C GLU A 242 3.03 -22.34 24.66
N PRO A 243 2.18 -22.83 25.58
CA PRO A 243 1.10 -23.73 25.21
C PRO A 243 0.10 -23.07 24.25
N CYS A 244 -0.13 -23.68 23.10
CA CYS A 244 -1.04 -23.18 22.07
C CYS A 244 -2.47 -23.01 22.61
N THR A 245 -2.91 -21.76 22.77
CA THR A 245 -4.25 -21.45 23.28
C THR A 245 -5.35 -21.78 22.26
N VAL A 246 -5.04 -21.64 20.96
CA VAL A 246 -5.97 -21.97 19.88
C VAL A 246 -6.39 -23.44 19.95
N CYS A 247 -5.43 -24.35 20.14
CA CYS A 247 -5.71 -25.78 20.32
C CYS A 247 -6.49 -26.07 21.61
N ARG A 248 -6.26 -25.30 22.67
CA ARG A 248 -6.99 -25.44 23.94
C ARG A 248 -8.47 -25.10 23.78
N ASP A 249 -8.77 -24.03 23.05
CA ASP A 249 -10.13 -23.51 22.89
C ASP A 249 -11.00 -24.36 21.93
N LEU A 250 -10.37 -25.10 21.01
CA LEU A 250 -11.03 -25.95 20.01
C LEU A 250 -11.51 -27.32 20.53
N GLY A 251 -11.04 -27.75 21.71
CA GLY A 251 -11.25 -29.11 22.22
C GLY A 251 -10.33 -30.18 21.57
N GLU A 252 -10.03 -31.26 22.31
CA GLU A 252 -9.00 -32.25 21.95
C GLU A 252 -9.24 -32.94 20.59
N ASP A 253 -10.50 -33.24 20.23
CA ASP A 253 -10.84 -33.98 19.02
C ASP A 253 -10.63 -33.19 17.71
N ILE A 254 -10.90 -31.88 17.71
CA ILE A 254 -10.74 -31.03 16.52
C ILE A 254 -9.29 -30.56 16.39
N ALA A 255 -8.64 -30.26 17.52
CA ALA A 255 -7.24 -29.87 17.55
C ALA A 255 -6.31 -30.99 17.07
N SER A 256 -6.57 -32.23 17.48
CA SER A 256 -5.72 -33.40 17.21
C SER A 256 -5.65 -33.80 15.73
N HIS A 257 -6.70 -33.56 14.95
CA HIS A 257 -6.72 -33.97 13.53
C HIS A 257 -6.19 -32.90 12.57
N ARG A 258 -6.39 -31.61 12.85
CA ARG A 258 -6.08 -30.54 11.88
C ARG A 258 -4.70 -29.90 12.11
N TYR A 259 -4.32 -29.65 13.36
CA TYR A 259 -3.18 -28.80 13.69
C TYR A 259 -1.98 -29.56 14.28
N THR A 260 -2.15 -30.81 14.73
CA THR A 260 -1.04 -31.66 15.23
C THR A 260 0.14 -31.73 14.26
N SER A 261 -0.15 -31.75 12.96
CA SER A 261 0.90 -31.76 11.94
C SER A 261 1.77 -30.49 11.95
N LEU A 262 1.25 -29.33 12.39
CA LEU A 262 2.01 -28.09 12.54
C LEU A 262 2.88 -28.12 13.80
N HIS A 263 2.37 -28.65 14.91
CA HIS A 263 3.14 -28.78 16.16
C HIS A 263 4.20 -29.89 16.13
N SER A 264 4.23 -30.70 15.06
CA SER A 264 5.20 -31.80 14.88
C SER A 264 6.35 -31.44 13.93
N ILE A 265 6.37 -30.23 13.35
CA ILE A 265 7.42 -29.82 12.42
C ILE A 265 8.69 -29.39 13.19
N PRO A 266 9.88 -29.43 12.56
CA PRO A 266 11.10 -28.92 13.14
C PRO A 266 11.01 -27.43 13.50
N SER A 267 11.70 -27.01 14.56
CA SER A 267 11.71 -25.61 15.02
C SER A 267 12.12 -24.61 13.93
N ASP A 268 13.09 -24.98 13.07
CA ASP A 268 13.51 -24.15 11.93
C ASP A 268 12.38 -23.94 10.90
N GLU A 269 11.51 -24.92 10.72
CA GLU A 269 10.34 -24.80 9.85
C GLU A 269 9.27 -23.90 10.48
N SER A 270 8.99 -24.03 11.79
CA SER A 270 8.11 -23.12 12.50
C SER A 270 8.61 -21.67 12.40
N LEU A 271 9.91 -21.46 12.64
CA LEU A 271 10.56 -20.16 12.50
C LEU A 271 10.40 -19.59 11.09
N LYS A 272 10.59 -20.43 10.06
CA LYS A 272 10.37 -20.04 8.67
C LYS A 272 8.93 -19.62 8.41
N ILE A 273 7.94 -20.38 8.89
CA ILE A 273 6.51 -20.05 8.72
C ILE A 273 6.21 -18.66 9.29
N VAL A 274 6.64 -18.38 10.52
CA VAL A 274 6.35 -17.10 11.18
C VAL A 274 7.13 -15.96 10.54
N ARG A 275 8.40 -16.17 10.18
CA ARG A 275 9.20 -15.17 9.45
C ARG A 275 8.53 -14.81 8.12
N ASP A 276 8.16 -15.80 7.33
CA ASP A 276 7.57 -15.62 6.00
C ASP A 276 6.18 -14.94 6.13
N TYR A 277 5.40 -15.28 7.18
CA TYR A 277 4.16 -14.59 7.52
C TYR A 277 4.37 -13.09 7.83
N LEU A 278 5.39 -12.73 8.62
CA LEU A 278 5.70 -11.34 8.97
C LEU A 278 6.19 -10.52 7.76
N ILE A 279 6.98 -11.15 6.86
CA ILE A 279 7.38 -10.54 5.59
C ILE A 279 6.14 -10.30 4.72
N ALA A 280 5.25 -11.29 4.59
CA ALA A 280 3.98 -11.14 3.88
C ALA A 280 3.09 -10.05 4.49
N ALA A 281 3.03 -9.97 5.82
CA ALA A 281 2.28 -8.92 6.52
C ALA A 281 2.80 -7.51 6.16
N THR A 282 4.12 -7.36 6.04
CA THR A 282 4.73 -6.11 5.57
C THR A 282 4.28 -5.78 4.14
N ALA A 283 4.34 -6.75 3.23
CA ALA A 283 3.92 -6.57 1.83
C ALA A 283 2.41 -6.30 1.66
N LYS A 284 1.58 -6.75 2.61
CA LYS A 284 0.13 -6.50 2.62
C LYS A 284 -0.24 -5.09 3.13
N ASP A 285 0.67 -4.40 3.82
CA ASP A 285 0.40 -3.09 4.41
C ASP A 285 1.33 -1.96 3.96
N CYS A 286 2.23 -2.20 3.00
CA CYS A 286 3.01 -1.15 2.36
C CYS A 286 2.16 -0.31 1.40
N SER A 287 2.67 0.86 1.02
CA SER A 287 2.16 1.71 -0.06
C SER A 287 3.15 1.71 -1.23
N LEU A 288 2.65 1.95 -2.44
CA LEU A 288 3.45 2.29 -3.62
C LEU A 288 3.28 3.77 -3.91
N MET A 289 4.37 4.45 -4.26
CA MET A 289 4.34 5.83 -4.74
C MET A 289 4.78 5.87 -6.19
N ILE A 290 3.90 6.32 -7.08
CA ILE A 290 4.19 6.45 -8.50
C ILE A 290 4.25 7.94 -8.83
N SER A 291 5.43 8.44 -9.20
CA SER A 291 5.60 9.83 -9.61
C SER A 291 5.70 9.93 -11.12
N PHE A 292 5.14 11.00 -11.68
CA PHE A 292 5.12 11.29 -13.11
C PHE A 292 5.71 12.67 -13.38
N ALA A 293 6.46 12.78 -14.48
CA ALA A 293 6.91 14.03 -15.07
C ALA A 293 6.59 14.02 -16.57
N PRO A 294 5.88 15.03 -17.12
CA PRO A 294 5.65 15.13 -18.56
C PRO A 294 6.98 15.24 -19.31
N ARG A 295 7.11 14.52 -20.42
CA ARG A 295 8.25 14.67 -21.35
C ARG A 295 7.90 15.70 -22.43
N LYS A 296 8.90 16.46 -22.87
CA LYS A 296 8.80 17.32 -24.06
C LYS A 296 9.43 16.63 -25.26
N ASP A 297 8.93 16.96 -26.46
CA ASP A 297 9.53 16.50 -27.71
C ASP A 297 11.00 16.93 -27.80
N GLY A 298 11.88 15.97 -28.05
CA GLY A 298 13.33 16.20 -28.11
C GLY A 298 14.08 16.07 -26.77
N ASP A 299 13.41 15.73 -25.66
CA ASP A 299 14.11 15.39 -24.41
C ASP A 299 15.03 14.17 -24.62
N SER A 300 16.27 14.29 -24.15
CA SER A 300 17.28 13.21 -24.20
C SER A 300 16.84 11.93 -23.48
N ALA A 301 17.60 10.85 -23.65
CA ALA A 301 17.38 9.62 -22.88
C ALA A 301 17.33 9.93 -21.38
N SER A 302 16.23 9.54 -20.73
CA SER A 302 16.00 9.67 -19.29
C SER A 302 16.39 8.36 -18.62
N PRO A 303 17.00 8.36 -17.42
CA PRO A 303 17.26 7.11 -16.70
C PRO A 303 15.99 6.47 -16.14
N TYR A 304 14.85 7.17 -16.22
CA TYR A 304 13.56 6.70 -15.74
C TYR A 304 12.78 5.96 -16.82
N SER A 305 11.89 5.08 -16.38
CA SER A 305 10.94 4.40 -17.27
C SER A 305 9.96 5.40 -17.86
N ASN A 306 9.44 5.11 -19.06
CA ASN A 306 8.46 5.95 -19.73
C ASN A 306 7.11 5.25 -19.89
N VAL A 307 6.04 6.03 -19.98
CA VAL A 307 4.70 5.57 -20.33
C VAL A 307 4.10 6.54 -21.33
N TYR A 308 3.43 6.01 -22.35
CA TYR A 308 2.77 6.79 -23.39
C TYR A 308 1.26 6.74 -23.16
N LEU A 309 0.63 7.90 -23.10
CA LEU A 309 -0.80 8.08 -22.89
C LEU A 309 -1.47 8.39 -24.22
N ALA A 310 -2.02 7.36 -24.85
CA ALA A 310 -2.61 7.45 -26.19
C ALA A 310 -3.79 8.43 -26.29
N SER A 311 -4.54 8.66 -25.20
CA SER A 311 -5.70 9.56 -25.21
C SER A 311 -5.33 11.03 -25.39
N THR A 312 -4.09 11.42 -25.07
CA THR A 312 -3.63 12.81 -25.16
C THR A 312 -2.35 12.98 -25.97
N ASP A 313 -1.84 11.90 -26.58
CA ASP A 313 -0.55 11.89 -27.29
C ASP A 313 0.61 12.43 -26.43
N GLN A 314 0.58 12.12 -25.12
CA GLN A 314 1.61 12.56 -24.18
C GLN A 314 2.48 11.40 -23.71
N SER A 315 3.76 11.68 -23.51
CA SER A 315 4.69 10.76 -22.83
C SER A 315 5.06 11.29 -21.45
N PHE A 316 5.18 10.38 -20.49
CA PHE A 316 5.58 10.70 -19.12
C PHE A 316 6.75 9.82 -18.70
N ASP A 317 7.75 10.43 -18.07
CA ASP A 317 8.70 9.70 -17.25
C ASP A 317 8.03 9.33 -15.94
N TYR A 318 8.29 8.13 -15.44
CA TYR A 318 7.77 7.68 -14.16
C TYR A 318 8.82 6.95 -13.31
N LYS A 319 8.62 7.01 -11.99
CA LYS A 319 9.29 6.16 -10.99
C LYS A 319 8.25 5.52 -10.09
N VAL A 320 8.57 4.33 -9.60
CA VAL A 320 7.75 3.51 -8.68
C VAL A 320 8.63 3.07 -7.53
#